data_AF-A0A933QV45-F1
#
_entry.id   AF-A0A933QV45-F1
#
_cell.length_a   1.000
_cell.length_b   1.000
_cell.length_c   1.000
_cell.angle_alpha   90.00
_cell.angle_beta   90.00
_cell.angle_gamma   90.00
#
_symmetry.space_group_name_H-M   'P 1'
#
loop_
_entity.id
_entity.type
_entity.pdbx_description
1 polymer ?
#
loop_
_entity_poly.entity_id
_entity_poly.type
_entity_poly.pdbx_seq_one_letter_code
_entity_poly.pdbx_strand_id
1 'polypeptide(L)'
;MTITQIFILTLVSASVTIPVVMLVPRARQSSNFDRVLWGATFLLAFIGAWGAPGFIPTNLPLSHLIVSDLSLVQIILGALAGALSINILLWIMDRFERPSPEADLSDVQDDTDPNSDTRLE
;
A
#
# COMPACT_ATOMS: atom_id res chain seq x y z
N MET A 1 -25.90 -0.55 7.78
CA MET A 1 -24.65 -0.53 8.58
C MET A 1 -24.70 0.65 9.53
N THR A 2 -24.23 0.51 10.78
CA THR A 2 -24.26 1.59 11.79
C THR A 2 -23.02 2.48 11.70
N ILE A 3 -23.08 3.71 12.22
CA ILE A 3 -21.94 4.65 12.27
C ILE A 3 -20.75 4.02 13.00
N THR A 4 -21.00 3.29 14.09
CA THR A 4 -19.97 2.57 14.85
C THR A 4 -19.27 1.51 14.01
N GLN A 5 -19.99 0.77 13.16
CA GLN A 5 -19.41 -0.22 12.26
C GLN A 5 -18.52 0.44 11.20
N ILE A 6 -18.94 1.58 10.64
CA ILE A 6 -18.11 2.35 9.69
C ILE A 6 -16.81 2.78 10.39
N PHE A 7 -16.92 3.30 11.61
CA PHE A 7 -15.76 3.76 12.38
C PHE A 7 -14.77 2.63 12.66
N ILE A 8 -15.25 1.45 13.06
CA ILE A 8 -14.40 0.27 13.30
C ILE A 8 -13.71 -0.17 12.01
N LEU A 9 -14.44 -0.27 10.89
CA LEU A 9 -13.87 -0.66 9.59
C LEU A 9 -12.80 0.33 9.13
N THR A 10 -13.05 1.63 9.26
CA THR A 10 -12.07 2.68 8.96
C THR A 10 -10.82 2.54 9.81
N LEU A 11 -10.98 2.31 11.11
CA LEU A 11 -9.86 2.18 12.06
C LEU A 11 -9.02 0.94 11.77
N VAL A 12 -9.65 -0.21 11.52
CA VAL A 12 -8.95 -1.45 11.12
C VAL A 12 -8.22 -1.25 9.80
N SER A 13 -8.89 -0.65 8.81
CA SER A 13 -8.30 -0.41 7.48
C SER A 13 -7.08 0.50 7.57
N ALA A 14 -7.17 1.61 8.32
CA ALA A 14 -6.05 2.51 8.55
C ALA A 14 -4.89 1.79 9.26
N SER A 15 -5.20 1.02 10.31
CA SER A 15 -4.21 0.29 11.11
C SER A 15 -3.47 -0.78 10.30
N VAL A 16 -4.13 -1.39 9.31
CA VAL A 16 -3.53 -2.38 8.41
C VAL A 16 -2.78 -1.72 7.25
N THR A 17 -3.27 -0.60 6.74
CA THR A 17 -2.65 0.10 5.59
C THR A 17 -1.23 0.55 5.90
N ILE A 18 -1.01 1.17 7.06
CA ILE A 18 0.30 1.69 7.47
C ILE A 18 1.40 0.62 7.40
N PRO A 19 1.30 -0.54 8.11
CA PRO A 19 2.35 -1.55 8.05
C PRO A 19 2.47 -2.19 6.67
N VAL A 20 1.37 -2.38 5.92
CA VAL A 20 1.44 -2.98 4.58
C VAL A 20 2.25 -2.11 3.62
N VAL A 21 2.01 -0.80 3.62
CA VAL A 21 2.76 0.10 2.73
C VAL A 21 4.21 0.23 3.18
N MET A 22 4.48 0.25 4.49
CA MET A 22 5.86 0.33 5.01
C MET A 22 6.68 -0.95 4.78
N LEU A 23 6.05 -2.13 4.81
CA LEU A 23 6.74 -3.43 4.69
C LEU A 23 7.10 -3.81 3.25
N VAL A 24 6.53 -3.15 2.24
CA VAL A 24 6.77 -3.46 0.83
C VAL A 24 7.81 -2.46 0.31
N PRO A 25 9.12 -2.78 0.34
CA PRO A 25 10.16 -1.85 -0.12
C PRO A 25 10.01 -1.58 -1.61
N ARG A 26 10.03 -0.31 -2.00
CA ARG A 26 9.91 0.17 -3.38
C ARG A 26 11.09 1.06 -3.68
N ALA A 27 11.97 0.62 -4.57
CA ALA A 27 13.22 1.33 -4.83
C ALA A 27 13.11 2.45 -5.88
N ARG A 28 11.99 2.55 -6.63
CA ARG A 28 11.94 3.36 -7.87
C ARG A 28 10.57 3.99 -8.18
N GLN A 29 9.92 4.66 -7.20
CA GLN A 29 8.61 5.28 -7.45
C GLN A 29 8.58 6.77 -7.09
N SER A 30 7.89 7.56 -7.91
CA SER A 30 7.73 9.00 -7.71
C SER A 30 6.84 9.30 -6.49
N SER A 31 7.05 10.44 -5.84
CA SER A 31 6.26 10.85 -4.66
C SER A 31 4.75 10.90 -4.93
N ASN A 32 4.35 11.24 -6.17
CA ASN A 32 2.94 11.27 -6.57
C ASN A 32 2.33 9.86 -6.66
N PHE A 33 3.11 8.90 -7.17
CA PHE A 33 2.67 7.50 -7.23
C PHE A 33 2.44 6.93 -5.82
N ASP A 34 3.35 7.24 -4.88
CA ASP A 34 3.26 6.76 -3.51
C ASP A 34 2.00 7.27 -2.79
N ARG A 35 1.62 8.55 -3.00
CA ARG A 35 0.38 9.12 -2.45
C ARG A 35 -0.87 8.43 -2.99
N VAL A 36 -0.93 8.18 -4.30
CA VAL A 36 -2.07 7.50 -4.94
C VAL A 36 -2.19 6.06 -4.43
N LEU A 37 -1.05 5.38 -4.32
CA LEU A 37 -0.97 4.03 -3.78
C LEU A 37 -1.47 3.96 -2.33
N TRP A 38 -1.09 4.91 -1.48
CA TRP A 38 -1.59 4.97 -0.10
C TRP A 38 -3.12 5.03 -0.08
N GLY A 39 -3.70 5.92 -0.88
CA GLY A 39 -5.16 6.04 -1.02
C GLY A 39 -5.81 4.75 -1.55
N ALA A 40 -5.22 4.15 -2.58
CA ALA A 40 -5.71 2.89 -3.16
C ALA A 40 -5.62 1.72 -2.18
N THR A 41 -4.51 1.59 -1.44
CA THR A 41 -4.31 0.55 -0.43
C THR A 41 -5.33 0.69 0.69
N PHE A 42 -5.55 1.92 1.17
CA PHE A 42 -6.58 2.19 2.18
C PHE A 42 -7.98 1.83 1.69
N LEU A 43 -8.33 2.22 0.46
CA LEU A 43 -9.63 1.92 -0.13
C LEU A 43 -9.85 0.41 -0.29
N LEU A 44 -8.84 -0.31 -0.78
CA LEU A 44 -8.90 -1.77 -0.94
C LEU A 44 -8.96 -2.48 0.41
N ALA A 45 -8.20 -2.03 1.41
CA ALA A 45 -8.31 -2.51 2.78
C ALA A 45 -9.73 -2.33 3.32
N PHE A 46 -10.33 -1.17 3.10
CA PHE A 46 -11.71 -0.88 3.52
C PHE A 46 -12.74 -1.78 2.84
N ILE A 47 -12.63 -1.95 1.52
CA ILE A 47 -13.53 -2.84 0.75
C ILE A 47 -13.36 -4.29 1.19
N GLY A 48 -12.12 -4.74 1.40
CA GLY A 48 -11.82 -6.08 1.89
C GLY A 48 -12.37 -6.32 3.30
N ALA A 49 -12.19 -5.37 4.21
CA ALA A 49 -12.72 -5.38 5.57
C ALA A 49 -14.26 -5.45 5.58
N TRP A 50 -14.90 -4.68 4.70
CA TRP A 50 -16.35 -4.66 4.54
C TRP A 50 -16.90 -5.97 3.98
N GLY A 51 -16.26 -6.50 2.92
CA GLY A 51 -16.75 -7.68 2.21
C GLY A 51 -16.49 -8.99 2.94
N ALA A 52 -15.40 -9.09 3.71
CA ALA A 52 -14.93 -10.34 4.28
C ALA A 52 -15.95 -11.13 5.13
N PRO A 53 -16.78 -10.51 5.99
CA PRO A 53 -17.80 -11.23 6.75
C PRO A 53 -18.83 -11.97 5.86
N GLY A 54 -19.04 -11.52 4.61
CA GLY A 54 -19.93 -12.17 3.66
C GLY A 54 -19.30 -13.35 2.90
N PHE A 55 -17.96 -13.43 2.86
CA PHE A 55 -17.23 -14.42 2.06
C PHE A 55 -16.46 -15.45 2.90
N ILE A 56 -16.07 -15.12 4.13
CA ILE A 56 -15.29 -16.00 4.98
C ILE A 56 -16.25 -16.87 5.81
N PRO A 57 -16.27 -18.20 5.61
CA PRO A 57 -17.12 -19.08 6.40
C PRO A 57 -16.71 -19.06 7.87
N THR A 58 -17.68 -19.11 8.78
CA THR A 58 -17.46 -19.08 10.23
C THR A 58 -16.91 -20.39 10.80
N ASN A 59 -16.94 -21.47 10.01
CA ASN A 59 -16.50 -22.80 10.41
C ASN A 59 -14.99 -23.05 10.16
N LEU A 60 -14.17 -22.01 10.20
CA LEU A 60 -12.72 -22.16 10.06
C LEU A 60 -12.11 -22.77 11.34
N PRO A 61 -11.06 -23.61 11.21
CA PRO A 61 -10.35 -24.18 12.37
C PRO A 61 -9.66 -23.12 13.24
N LEU A 62 -9.58 -21.86 12.77
CA LEU A 62 -9.21 -20.71 13.60
C LEU A 62 -10.22 -20.40 14.71
N SER A 63 -11.42 -20.98 14.69
CA SER A 63 -12.41 -20.87 15.78
C SER A 63 -11.96 -21.52 17.10
N HIS A 64 -10.89 -22.33 17.07
CA HIS A 64 -10.23 -22.84 18.27
C HIS A 64 -9.21 -21.86 18.88
N LEU A 65 -8.85 -20.79 18.18
CA LEU A 65 -8.17 -19.65 18.79
C LEU A 65 -9.22 -18.91 19.62
N ILE A 66 -8.90 -18.69 20.90
CA ILE A 66 -9.76 -18.08 21.93
C ILE A 66 -9.96 -16.59 21.60
N VAL A 67 -10.58 -16.28 20.46
CA VAL A 67 -10.92 -14.93 20.02
C VAL A 67 -12.43 -14.88 19.99
N SER A 68 -12.99 -14.22 21.00
CA SER A 68 -14.43 -14.13 21.27
C SER A 68 -15.25 -13.51 20.13
N ASP A 69 -14.61 -12.86 19.15
CA ASP A 69 -15.26 -12.21 18.02
C ASP A 69 -14.69 -12.67 16.68
N LEU A 70 -15.21 -13.79 16.17
CA LEU A 70 -14.88 -14.31 14.84
C LEU A 70 -15.09 -13.25 13.74
N SER A 71 -16.07 -12.36 13.91
CA SER A 71 -16.37 -11.24 13.02
C SER A 71 -15.23 -10.24 12.91
N LEU A 72 -14.52 -9.94 14.01
CA LEU A 72 -13.40 -9.00 14.00
C LEU A 72 -12.20 -9.58 13.25
N VAL A 73 -11.95 -10.88 13.43
CA VAL A 73 -10.89 -11.60 12.70
C VAL A 73 -11.15 -11.58 11.20
N GLN A 74 -12.40 -11.83 10.77
CA GLN A 74 -12.78 -11.76 9.36
C GLN A 74 -12.55 -10.37 8.77
N ILE A 75 -12.93 -9.32 9.51
CA ILE A 75 -12.69 -7.92 9.13
C ILE A 75 -11.19 -7.65 8.94
N ILE A 76 -10.35 -8.09 9.88
CA ILE A 76 -8.89 -7.90 9.82
C ILE A 76 -8.30 -8.65 8.63
N LEU A 77 -8.69 -9.92 8.42
CA LEU A 77 -8.24 -10.73 7.29
C LEU A 77 -8.67 -10.12 5.96
N GLY A 78 -9.89 -9.62 5.88
CA GLY A 78 -10.39 -8.86 4.74
C GLY A 78 -9.56 -7.62 4.45
N ALA A 79 -9.28 -6.83 5.47
CA ALA A 79 -8.45 -5.62 5.36
C ALA A 79 -7.04 -5.96 4.86
N LEU A 80 -6.44 -7.02 5.40
CA LEU A 80 -5.11 -7.50 4.99
C LEU A 80 -5.11 -7.97 3.55
N ALA A 81 -6.07 -8.81 3.14
CA ALA A 81 -6.18 -9.30 1.78
C ALA A 81 -6.39 -8.15 0.78
N GLY A 82 -7.25 -7.19 1.14
CA GLY A 82 -7.49 -5.97 0.36
C GLY A 82 -6.22 -5.14 0.20
N ALA A 83 -5.55 -4.81 1.31
CA ALA A 83 -4.32 -4.01 1.30
C ALA A 83 -3.20 -4.70 0.50
N LEU A 84 -3.03 -6.01 0.67
CA LEU A 84 -1.96 -6.76 0.02
C LEU A 84 -2.19 -6.99 -1.48
N SER A 85 -3.43 -7.00 -1.96
CA SER A 85 -3.76 -7.33 -3.35
C SER A 85 -2.96 -6.52 -4.37
N ILE A 86 -2.93 -5.19 -4.22
CA ILE A 86 -2.20 -4.29 -5.12
C ILE A 86 -0.71 -4.22 -4.78
N ASN A 87 -0.36 -4.33 -3.49
CA ASN A 87 1.02 -4.23 -3.03
C ASN A 87 1.86 -5.43 -3.49
N ILE A 88 1.30 -6.65 -3.44
CA ILE A 88 1.94 -7.86 -3.96
C ILE A 88 2.08 -7.78 -5.48
N LEU A 89 1.04 -7.32 -6.19
CA LEU A 89 1.11 -7.20 -7.65
C LEU A 89 2.23 -6.25 -8.08
N LEU A 90 2.33 -5.09 -7.45
CA LEU A 90 3.38 -4.11 -7.74
C LEU A 90 4.77 -4.63 -7.37
N TRP A 91 4.89 -5.35 -6.25
CA TRP A 91 6.14 -6.00 -5.87
C TRP A 91 6.59 -7.04 -6.89
N ILE A 92 5.65 -7.84 -7.42
CA ILE A 92 5.92 -8.80 -8.50
C ILE A 92 6.37 -8.05 -9.75
N MET A 93 5.65 -7.01 -10.17
CA MET A 93 6.01 -6.22 -11.34
C MET A 93 7.43 -5.64 -11.22
N ASP A 94 7.74 -4.98 -10.10
CA ASP A 94 9.06 -4.39 -9.81
C ASP A 94 10.18 -5.46 -9.82
N ARG A 95 9.88 -6.69 -9.38
CA ARG A 95 10.87 -7.77 -9.38
C ARG A 95 11.18 -8.32 -10.78
N PHE A 96 10.24 -8.23 -11.71
CA PHE A 96 10.38 -8.75 -13.07
C PHE A 96 10.62 -7.66 -14.13
N GLU A 97 10.48 -6.39 -13.77
CA GLU A 97 10.84 -5.27 -14.63
C GLU A 97 12.37 -5.25 -14.77
N ARG A 98 12.84 -5.49 -16.00
CA ARG A 98 14.26 -5.34 -16.31
C ARG A 98 14.60 -3.85 -16.17
N PRO A 99 15.78 -3.50 -15.63
CA PRO A 99 16.19 -2.10 -15.56
C PRO A 99 16.12 -1.50 -16.98
N SER A 100 15.22 -0.54 -17.16
CA SER A 100 15.15 0.26 -18.38
C SER A 100 16.49 0.98 -18.55
N PRO A 101 17.16 0.89 -19.71
CA PRO A 101 18.40 1.61 -19.99
C PRO A 101 18.27 3.14 -19.92
N GLU A 102 17.04 3.68 -19.83
CA GLU A 102 16.77 5.12 -19.95
C GLU A 102 16.97 5.88 -18.62
N ALA A 103 17.12 5.19 -17.49
CA ALA A 103 17.31 5.81 -16.19
C ALA A 103 18.75 6.33 -15.92
N ASP A 104 19.70 6.07 -16.82
CA ASP A 104 21.12 6.46 -16.67
C ASP A 104 21.44 7.82 -17.30
N LEU A 105 20.46 8.46 -17.95
CA LEU A 105 20.65 9.72 -18.69
C LEU A 105 20.13 10.96 -17.98
N SER A 106 19.38 10.82 -16.88
CA SER A 106 18.81 11.95 -16.15
C SER A 106 19.74 12.57 -15.10
N ASP A 107 20.85 11.92 -14.75
CA ASP A 107 21.82 12.42 -13.75
C ASP A 107 22.97 13.25 -14.36
N VAL A 108 22.96 13.50 -15.68
CA VAL A 108 24.05 14.21 -16.40
C VAL A 108 23.72 15.69 -16.70
N GLN A 109 22.58 16.21 -16.26
CA GLN A 109 22.15 17.55 -16.68
C GLN A 109 21.61 18.43 -15.55
N ASP A 110 22.47 18.78 -14.60
CA ASP A 110 22.27 19.98 -13.75
C ASP A 110 23.57 20.57 -13.17
N ASP A 111 24.61 20.73 -13.99
CA ASP A 111 25.85 21.45 -13.59
C ASP A 111 26.29 22.49 -14.65
N THR A 112 25.35 23.20 -15.28
CA THR A 112 25.69 24.40 -16.06
C THR A 112 25.41 25.64 -15.21
N ASP A 113 26.34 25.94 -14.31
CA ASP A 113 26.45 27.21 -13.61
C ASP A 113 26.53 28.36 -14.65
N PRO A 114 25.55 29.28 -14.71
CA PRO A 114 25.57 30.36 -15.70
C PRO A 114 26.48 31.54 -15.32
N ASN A 115 27.35 31.43 -14.31
CA ASN A 115 27.98 32.60 -13.69
C ASN A 115 29.52 32.64 -13.62
N SER A 116 30.26 31.91 -14.48
CA SER A 116 31.74 31.94 -14.40
C SER A 116 32.44 33.02 -15.23
N ASP A 117 31.82 33.64 -16.24
CA ASP A 117 32.60 34.38 -17.25
C ASP A 117 32.22 35.86 -17.37
N THR A 118 32.40 36.64 -16.30
CA THR A 118 32.48 38.11 -16.42
C THR A 118 33.53 38.70 -15.50
N ARG A 119 34.79 38.32 -15.73
CA ARG A 119 35.94 39.06 -15.18
C ARG A 119 37.11 39.03 -16.16
N LEU A 120 37.05 39.92 -17.14
CA LEU A 120 38.21 40.36 -17.91
C LEU A 120 38.55 41.77 -17.40
N GLU A 121 39.55 41.84 -16.52
CA GLU A 121 40.41 43.03 -16.34
C GLU A 121 41.74 42.75 -17.04
#